data_AF-A0A949IVB7-F1
#
_entry.id   AF-A0A949IVB7-F1
#
_cell.length_a   1.000
_cell.length_b   1.000
_cell.length_c   1.000
_cell.angle_alpha   90.00
_cell.angle_beta   90.00
_cell.angle_gamma   90.00
#
_symmetry.space_group_name_H-M   'P 1'
#
loop_
_entity.id
_entity.type
_entity.pdbx_description
1 polymer ?
#
loop_
_entity_poly.entity_id
_entity_poly.type
_entity_poly.pdbx_seq_one_letter_code
_entity_poly.pdbx_strand_id
1 'polypeptide(L)'
;IAALWTYLGVLTAPVYCTKIASRLARTFTQHHSLKTLCNDLLDISLDKQQQTTDWGADELTHAQIQYAASDVLYLHKLRAALDVMLARENRVDLAKACFSFLPHRALLDVSGWGDEDIFAHAS
;
A
#
# COMPACT_ATOMS: atom_id res chain seq x y z
N ILE A 1 5.17 6.27 3.52
CA ILE A 1 5.75 6.58 4.85
C ILE A 1 7.16 7.13 4.70
N ALA A 2 8.12 6.36 4.16
CA ALA A 2 9.51 6.82 3.98
C ALA A 2 9.60 8.18 3.26
N ALA A 3 8.93 8.33 2.11
CA ALA A 3 8.89 9.61 1.39
C ALA A 3 8.35 10.79 2.22
N LEU A 4 7.28 10.58 3.01
CA LEU A 4 6.70 11.61 3.89
C LEU A 4 7.64 11.94 5.05
N TRP A 5 8.32 10.94 5.61
CA TRP A 5 9.34 11.15 6.64
C TRP A 5 10.52 11.96 6.10
N THR A 6 11.08 11.55 4.96
CA THR A 6 12.25 12.20 4.35
C THR A 6 11.94 13.65 3.93
N TYR A 7 10.76 13.91 3.38
CA TYR A 7 10.43 15.23 2.85
C TYR A 7 9.82 16.17 3.91
N LEU A 8 8.98 15.66 4.82
CA LEU A 8 8.22 16.48 5.78
C LEU A 8 8.65 16.30 7.23
N GLY A 9 9.49 15.30 7.54
CA GLY A 9 9.84 14.95 8.92
C GLY A 9 8.68 14.35 9.73
N VAL A 10 7.58 13.94 9.07
CA VAL A 10 6.38 13.43 9.73
C VAL A 10 6.30 11.91 9.58
N LEU A 11 6.35 11.20 10.71
CA LEU A 11 6.14 9.76 10.73
C LEU A 11 4.64 9.45 10.67
N THR A 12 4.18 8.94 9.53
CA THR A 12 2.76 8.58 9.34
C THR A 12 2.38 7.36 10.18
N ALA A 13 1.62 7.57 11.24
CA ALA A 13 1.03 6.51 12.06
C ALA A 13 -0.25 7.03 12.76
N PRO A 14 -1.26 6.16 13.02
CA PRO A 14 -1.35 4.75 12.62
C PRO A 14 -1.61 4.58 11.11
N VAL A 15 -1.36 3.38 10.57
CA VAL A 15 -1.55 3.08 9.14
C VAL A 15 -2.32 1.77 8.91
N TYR A 16 -2.95 1.65 7.74
CA TYR A 16 -3.48 0.39 7.21
C TYR A 16 -2.92 0.20 5.80
N CYS A 17 -2.38 -0.98 5.51
CA CYS A 17 -1.82 -1.28 4.19
C CYS A 17 -2.64 -2.35 3.48
N THR A 18 -3.40 -1.97 2.45
CA THR A 18 -4.22 -2.88 1.64
C THR A 18 -3.40 -3.96 0.94
N LYS A 19 -2.14 -3.65 0.55
CA LYS A 19 -1.23 -4.63 -0.04
C LYS A 19 -0.84 -5.73 0.95
N ILE A 20 -0.47 -5.37 2.18
CA ILE A 20 -0.15 -6.34 3.25
C ILE A 20 -1.39 -7.16 3.62
N ALA A 21 -2.54 -6.49 3.84
CA ALA A 21 -3.81 -7.16 4.11
C ALA A 21 -4.15 -8.17 3.01
N SER A 22 -3.98 -7.79 1.74
CA SER A 22 -4.22 -8.67 0.62
C SER A 22 -3.26 -9.85 0.55
N ARG A 23 -1.96 -9.67 0.79
CA ARG A 23 -0.99 -10.78 0.81
C ARG A 23 -1.32 -11.78 1.91
N LEU A 24 -1.76 -11.30 3.06
CA LEU A 24 -2.15 -12.14 4.18
C LEU A 24 -3.50 -12.84 3.96
N ALA A 25 -4.46 -12.21 3.28
CA ALA A 25 -5.81 -12.78 3.15
C ALA A 25 -6.04 -13.56 1.83
N ARG A 26 -5.36 -13.17 0.74
CA ARG A 26 -5.60 -13.69 -0.62
C ARG A 26 -4.44 -14.57 -1.09
N THR A 27 -4.12 -15.64 -0.36
CA THR A 27 -2.96 -16.52 -0.62
C THR A 27 -3.06 -17.38 -1.87
N PHE A 28 -4.21 -17.38 -2.55
CA PHE A 28 -4.42 -18.10 -3.82
C PHE A 28 -3.95 -17.31 -5.04
N THR A 29 -3.44 -16.08 -4.87
CA THR A 29 -2.96 -15.22 -5.95
C THR A 29 -1.67 -14.51 -5.55
N GLN A 30 -0.88 -14.12 -6.55
CA GLN A 30 0.31 -13.28 -6.38
C GLN A 30 0.02 -11.80 -6.74
N HIS A 31 -1.18 -11.50 -7.23
CA HIS A 31 -1.52 -10.17 -7.74
C HIS A 31 -2.18 -9.31 -6.64
N HIS A 32 -1.40 -8.39 -6.07
CA HIS A 32 -1.82 -7.52 -4.96
C HIS A 32 -1.71 -6.02 -5.28
N SER A 33 -1.76 -5.66 -6.56
CA SER A 33 -1.77 -4.25 -6.99
C SER A 33 -3.12 -3.60 -6.72
N LEU A 34 -3.15 -2.27 -6.53
CA LEU A 34 -4.40 -1.53 -6.31
C LEU A 34 -5.44 -1.80 -7.42
N LYS A 35 -5.03 -1.74 -8.69
CA LYS A 35 -5.88 -2.07 -9.85
C LYS A 35 -6.48 -3.46 -9.74
N THR A 36 -5.67 -4.45 -9.38
CA THR A 36 -6.14 -5.84 -9.24
C THR A 36 -7.14 -5.96 -8.10
N LEU A 37 -6.88 -5.31 -6.96
CA LEU A 37 -7.80 -5.31 -5.83
C LEU A 37 -9.13 -4.64 -6.16
N CYS A 38 -9.11 -3.48 -6.84
CA CYS A 38 -10.32 -2.81 -7.28
C CYS A 38 -11.13 -3.66 -8.27
N ASN A 39 -10.47 -4.35 -9.20
CA ASN A 39 -11.16 -5.21 -10.15
C ASN A 39 -11.75 -6.45 -9.45
N ASP A 40 -10.94 -7.20 -8.71
CA ASP A 40 -11.36 -8.48 -8.13
C ASP A 40 -12.39 -8.33 -6.99
N LEU A 41 -12.27 -7.27 -6.18
CA LEU A 41 -13.08 -7.12 -4.97
C LEU A 41 -14.24 -6.13 -5.14
N LEU A 42 -14.14 -5.19 -6.08
CA LEU A 42 -15.12 -4.12 -6.25
C LEU A 42 -15.71 -4.04 -7.67
N ASP A 43 -15.24 -4.88 -8.61
CA ASP A 43 -15.58 -4.81 -10.04
C ASP A 43 -15.30 -3.44 -10.68
N ILE A 44 -14.21 -2.80 -10.25
CA ILE A 44 -13.79 -1.47 -10.72
C ILE A 44 -12.50 -1.57 -11.52
N SER A 45 -12.53 -1.12 -12.77
CA SER A 45 -11.34 -0.98 -13.60
C SER A 45 -10.64 0.36 -13.35
N LEU A 46 -9.37 0.31 -12.94
CA LEU A 46 -8.51 1.49 -12.83
C LEU A 46 -7.58 1.61 -14.03
N ASP A 47 -7.46 2.83 -14.54
CA ASP A 47 -6.46 3.20 -15.54
C ASP A 47 -5.09 3.43 -14.88
N LYS A 48 -4.02 2.99 -15.56
CA LYS A 48 -2.62 3.13 -15.12
C LYS A 48 -1.78 4.05 -16.01
N GLN A 49 -2.36 4.64 -17.06
CA GLN A 49 -1.61 5.40 -18.06
C GLN A 49 -0.77 6.55 -17.46
N GLN A 50 -1.22 7.16 -16.36
CA GLN A 50 -0.54 8.31 -15.75
C GLN A 50 0.49 7.92 -14.66
N GLN A 51 0.71 6.62 -14.41
CA GLN A 51 1.61 6.19 -13.34
C GLN A 51 3.08 6.59 -13.61
N THR A 52 3.48 6.64 -14.88
CA THR A 52 4.88 6.89 -15.31
C THR A 52 5.04 8.20 -16.09
N THR A 53 4.16 9.17 -15.86
CA THR A 53 4.27 10.53 -16.44
C THR A 53 5.13 11.44 -15.58
N ASP A 54 5.46 12.64 -16.08
CA ASP A 54 6.19 13.64 -15.30
C ASP A 54 5.30 14.26 -14.20
N TRP A 55 5.52 13.82 -12.96
CA TRP A 55 4.85 14.34 -11.76
C TRP A 55 5.59 15.52 -11.12
N GLY A 56 6.74 15.92 -11.66
CA GLY A 56 7.52 17.06 -11.20
C GLY A 56 7.26 18.35 -11.98
N ALA A 57 6.37 18.31 -12.97
CA ALA A 57 6.00 19.49 -13.76
C ALA A 57 5.33 20.57 -12.91
N ASP A 58 5.53 21.84 -13.30
CA ASP A 58 4.93 23.01 -12.62
C ASP A 58 3.39 22.97 -12.63
N GLU A 59 2.80 22.41 -13.70
CA GLU A 59 1.35 22.23 -13.83
C GLU A 59 1.01 20.76 -14.11
N LEU A 60 0.09 20.22 -13.33
CA LEU A 60 -0.45 18.88 -13.54
C LEU A 60 -1.56 18.89 -14.57
N THR A 61 -1.54 17.91 -15.48
CA THR A 61 -2.61 17.71 -16.45
C THR A 61 -3.90 17.22 -15.77
N HIS A 62 -5.05 17.45 -16.41
CA HIS A 62 -6.32 16.93 -15.92
C HIS A 62 -6.30 15.40 -15.75
N ALA A 63 -5.63 14.68 -16.67
CA ALA A 63 -5.51 13.23 -16.60
C ALA A 63 -4.73 12.78 -15.35
N GLN A 64 -3.63 13.45 -15.02
CA GLN A 64 -2.86 13.19 -13.79
C GLN A 64 -3.70 13.45 -12.54
N ILE A 65 -4.45 14.55 -12.50
CA ILE A 65 -5.35 14.86 -11.37
C ILE A 65 -6.40 13.75 -11.18
N GLN A 66 -7.04 13.29 -12.26
CA GLN A 66 -8.01 12.20 -12.21
C GLN A 66 -7.39 10.88 -11.76
N TYR A 67 -6.17 10.58 -12.24
CA TYR A 67 -5.42 9.39 -11.81
C TYR A 67 -5.12 9.44 -10.30
N ALA A 68 -4.58 10.56 -9.80
CA ALA A 68 -4.26 10.73 -8.39
C ALA A 68 -5.49 10.59 -7.48
N ALA A 69 -6.63 11.14 -7.90
CA ALA A 69 -7.89 10.98 -7.17
C ALA A 69 -8.35 9.50 -7.15
N SER A 70 -8.26 8.81 -8.29
CA SER A 70 -8.68 7.42 -8.43
C SER A 70 -7.84 6.44 -7.59
N ASP A 71 -6.55 6.74 -7.40
CA ASP A 71 -5.63 5.93 -6.59
C ASP A 71 -5.95 5.92 -5.09
N VAL A 72 -6.80 6.86 -4.62
CA VAL A 72 -7.22 6.93 -3.21
C VAL A 72 -8.71 6.72 -2.99
N LEU A 73 -9.53 6.92 -4.02
CA LEU A 73 -11.00 6.93 -3.93
C LEU A 73 -11.58 5.64 -3.33
N TYR A 74 -10.97 4.49 -3.62
CA TYR A 74 -11.52 3.17 -3.28
C TYR A 74 -10.88 2.49 -2.07
N LEU A 75 -9.87 3.12 -1.44
CA LEU A 75 -9.10 2.48 -0.36
C LEU A 75 -9.94 2.07 0.84
N HIS A 76 -10.97 2.85 1.21
CA HIS A 76 -11.87 2.52 2.30
C HIS A 76 -12.74 1.29 2.01
N LYS A 77 -13.25 1.17 0.78
CA LYS A 77 -14.03 0.00 0.35
C LYS A 77 -13.16 -1.26 0.31
N LEU A 78 -11.93 -1.12 -0.19
CA LEU A 78 -10.95 -2.21 -0.18
C LEU A 78 -10.61 -2.67 1.23
N ARG A 79 -10.39 -1.74 2.17
CA ARG A 79 -10.16 -2.07 3.58
C ARG A 79 -11.33 -2.90 4.14
N ALA A 80 -12.57 -2.46 3.94
CA ALA A 80 -13.74 -3.19 4.44
C ALA A 80 -13.81 -4.62 3.89
N ALA A 81 -13.58 -4.82 2.58
CA ALA A 81 -13.56 -6.15 1.97
C ALA A 81 -12.42 -7.03 2.52
N LEU A 82 -11.22 -6.46 2.65
CA LEU A 82 -10.03 -7.17 3.15
C LEU A 82 -10.15 -7.53 4.64
N ASP A 83 -10.79 -6.70 5.45
CA ASP A 83 -11.03 -6.97 6.87
C ASP A 83 -11.92 -8.21 7.06
N VAL A 84 -12.95 -8.39 6.23
CA VAL A 84 -13.78 -9.60 6.21
C VAL A 84 -12.94 -10.83 5.86
N MET A 85 -12.07 -10.74 4.85
CA MET A 85 -11.21 -11.86 4.45
C MET A 85 -10.18 -12.19 5.54
N LEU A 86 -9.53 -11.18 6.14
CA LEU A 86 -8.57 -11.38 7.24
C LEU A 86 -9.23 -12.06 8.45
N ALA A 87 -10.47 -11.70 8.78
CA ALA A 87 -11.23 -12.35 9.84
C ALA A 87 -11.51 -13.82 9.52
N ARG A 88 -11.95 -14.13 8.29
CA ARG A 88 -12.19 -15.51 7.84
C ARG A 88 -10.94 -16.38 7.93
N GLU A 89 -9.78 -15.83 7.58
CA GLU A 89 -8.49 -16.56 7.62
C GLU A 89 -7.82 -16.57 9.01
N ASN A 90 -8.46 -15.98 10.03
CA ASN A 90 -7.88 -15.80 11.39
C ASN A 90 -6.52 -15.06 11.39
N ARG A 91 -6.36 -14.03 10.54
CA ARG A 91 -5.09 -13.29 10.34
C ARG A 91 -5.16 -11.81 10.72
N VAL A 92 -6.24 -11.39 11.38
CA VAL A 92 -6.46 -9.98 11.76
C VAL A 92 -5.33 -9.44 12.64
N ASP A 93 -4.93 -10.18 13.68
CA ASP A 93 -3.93 -9.67 14.63
C ASP A 93 -2.52 -9.68 14.04
N LEU A 94 -2.21 -10.65 13.17
CA LEU A 94 -0.98 -10.62 12.39
C LEU A 94 -0.92 -9.38 11.48
N ALA A 95 -2.02 -9.07 10.77
CA ALA A 95 -2.09 -7.88 9.93
C ALA A 95 -1.90 -6.59 10.75
N LYS A 96 -2.54 -6.48 11.93
CA LYS A 96 -2.35 -5.34 12.85
C LYS A 96 -0.90 -5.20 13.30
N ALA A 97 -0.23 -6.30 13.63
CA ALA A 97 1.20 -6.29 13.98
C ALA A 97 2.05 -5.77 12.82
N CYS A 98 1.82 -6.25 11.60
CA CYS A 98 2.50 -5.76 10.41
C CYS A 98 2.26 -4.26 10.18
N PHE A 99 1.02 -3.77 10.33
CA PHE A 99 0.71 -2.35 10.17
C PHE A 99 1.40 -1.48 11.20
N SER A 100 1.47 -1.94 12.45
CA SER A 100 2.15 -1.23 13.54
C SER A 100 3.66 -1.17 13.34
N PHE A 101 4.25 -2.19 12.71
CA PHE A 101 5.67 -2.21 12.36
C PHE A 101 6.00 -1.39 11.11
N LEU A 102 5.04 -1.16 10.21
CA LEU A 102 5.28 -0.53 8.92
C LEU A 102 5.95 0.86 8.98
N PRO A 103 5.65 1.75 9.95
CA PRO A 103 6.41 2.99 10.13
C PRO A 103 7.89 2.75 10.44
N HIS A 104 8.21 1.74 11.26
CA HIS A 104 9.59 1.39 11.59
C HIS A 104 10.32 0.77 10.40
N ARG A 105 9.63 -0.08 9.62
CA ARG A 105 10.18 -0.59 8.35
C ARG A 105 10.57 0.56 7.41
N ALA A 106 9.74 1.59 7.32
CA ALA A 106 10.05 2.77 6.51
C ALA A 106 11.27 3.56 7.03
N LEU A 107 11.49 3.63 8.34
CA LEU A 107 12.69 4.23 8.93
C LEU A 107 13.95 3.40 8.67
N LEU A 108 13.83 2.07 8.72
CA LEU A 108 14.91 1.15 8.33
C LEU A 108 15.31 1.37 6.87
N ASP A 109 14.34 1.52 5.96
CA ASP A 109 14.61 1.80 4.54
C ASP A 109 15.43 3.09 4.38
N VAL A 110 15.01 4.17 5.04
CA VAL A 110 15.71 5.47 5.00
C VAL A 110 17.10 5.41 5.64
N SER A 111 17.31 4.48 6.58
CA SER A 111 18.58 4.33 7.31
C SER A 111 19.56 3.34 6.65
N GLY A 112 19.25 2.86 5.44
CA GLY A 112 20.17 2.03 4.64
C GLY A 112 19.89 0.54 4.66
N TRP A 113 18.86 0.06 5.36
CA TRP A 113 18.50 -1.36 5.40
C TRP A 113 17.44 -1.76 4.36
N GLY A 114 17.17 -0.94 3.34
CA GLY A 114 16.07 -1.12 2.39
C GLY A 114 16.04 -2.47 1.65
N ASP A 115 17.22 -2.98 1.30
CA ASP A 115 17.37 -4.24 0.56
C ASP A 115 17.59 -5.47 1.46
N GLU A 116 17.65 -5.24 2.78
CA GLU A 116 17.86 -6.30 3.78
C GLU A 116 16.58 -6.54 4.59
N ASP A 117 16.21 -7.81 4.70
CA ASP A 117 15.29 -8.22 5.75
C ASP A 117 16.08 -8.37 7.06
N ILE A 118 15.96 -7.38 7.94
CA ILE A 118 16.52 -7.36 9.30
C ILE A 118 16.16 -8.62 10.11
N PHE A 119 15.08 -9.34 9.77
CA PHE A 119 14.72 -10.58 10.46
C PHE A 119 15.36 -11.83 9.86
N ALA A 120 15.98 -11.73 8.68
CA ALA A 120 16.68 -12.84 8.03
C ALA A 120 18.13 -12.95 8.53
N HIS A 121 18.68 -14.16 8.47
CA HIS A 121 20.12 -14.33 8.62
C HIS A 121 20.84 -13.77 7.40
N ALA A 122 21.97 -13.08 7.63
CA ALA A 122 22.87 -12.69 6.55
C ALA A 122 23.27 -13.94 5.75
N SER A 123 23.01 -13.91 4.45
CA SER A 123 23.46 -14.95 3.51
C SER A 123 24.94 -14.76 3.18
#